data_AF-A0A645ESN2-F1
#
_entry.id   AF-A0A645ESN2-F1
#
_cell.length_a   1.000
_cell.length_b   1.000
_cell.length_c   1.000
_cell.angle_alpha   90.00
_cell.angle_beta   90.00
_cell.angle_gamma   90.00
#
_symmetry.space_group_name_H-M   'P 1'
#
loop_
_entity.id
_entity.type
_entity.pdbx_description
1 polymer ?
#
loop_
_entity_poly.entity_id
_entity_poly.type
_entity_poly.pdbx_seq_one_letter_code
_entity_poly.pdbx_strand_id
1 'polypeptide(L)'
;MYDEGIPQLKLNGAPLDLALTGRNTYETSVNPVNIGINDISGYPLAVNYALEYRDVGLNKDIEPLIAATGGKIYTEKEARASLLKDARQNSQKESNEPVSLKIYVLLAALVLYLAEVIARRIKEMRRLTQAQGETGTEEKEAA
;
A
#
# COMPACT_ATOMS: atom_id res chain seq x y z
N MET A 1 -8.74 -23.18 -29.71
CA MET A 1 -8.92 -24.43 -30.49
C MET A 1 -9.24 -25.48 -29.46
N TYR A 2 -10.53 -25.82 -29.31
CA TYR A 2 -10.95 -26.88 -28.37
C TYR A 2 -10.99 -28.17 -29.18
N ASP A 3 -10.30 -29.21 -28.73
CA ASP A 3 -10.35 -30.52 -29.37
C ASP A 3 -11.79 -31.04 -29.38
N GLU A 4 -12.28 -31.44 -30.56
CA GLU A 4 -13.60 -32.06 -30.79
C GLU A 4 -13.65 -33.50 -30.24
N GLY A 5 -13.28 -33.67 -28.97
CA GLY A 5 -13.28 -34.94 -28.25
C GLY A 5 -14.39 -35.02 -27.21
N ILE A 6 -14.62 -36.23 -26.68
CA ILE A 6 -15.49 -36.43 -25.52
C ILE A 6 -14.97 -35.54 -24.38
N PRO A 7 -15.82 -34.70 -23.76
CA PRO A 7 -15.37 -33.81 -22.70
C PRO A 7 -14.83 -34.61 -21.52
N GLN A 8 -13.80 -34.08 -20.87
CA GLN A 8 -13.25 -34.66 -19.65
C GLN A 8 -13.53 -33.73 -18.48
N LEU A 9 -14.15 -34.28 -17.43
CA LEU A 9 -14.41 -33.56 -16.19
C LEU A 9 -13.61 -34.21 -15.06
N LYS A 10 -13.04 -33.40 -14.18
CA LYS A 10 -12.29 -33.87 -13.01
C LYS A 10 -12.87 -33.26 -11.75
N LEU A 11 -13.05 -34.05 -10.69
CA LEU A 11 -13.37 -33.58 -9.35
C LEU A 11 -12.11 -33.74 -8.47
N ASN A 12 -11.57 -32.64 -7.97
CA ASN A 12 -10.34 -32.61 -7.17
C ASN A 12 -9.18 -33.36 -7.85
N GLY A 13 -9.08 -33.24 -9.18
CA GLY A 13 -8.09 -33.93 -10.01
C GLY A 13 -8.42 -35.38 -10.40
N ALA A 14 -9.40 -36.01 -9.76
CA ALA A 14 -9.87 -37.35 -10.14
C ALA A 14 -10.85 -37.27 -11.33
N PRO A 15 -10.70 -38.11 -12.37
CA PRO A 15 -11.62 -38.11 -13.51
C PRO A 15 -13.04 -38.51 -13.09
N LEU A 16 -14.04 -37.88 -13.69
CA LEU A 16 -15.45 -38.22 -13.55
C LEU A 16 -15.95 -38.89 -14.82
N ASP A 17 -16.72 -39.95 -14.63
CA ASP A 17 -17.43 -40.61 -15.72
C ASP A 17 -18.63 -39.77 -16.15
N LEU A 18 -18.77 -39.58 -17.47
CA LEU A 18 -19.84 -38.81 -18.07
C LEU A 18 -20.77 -39.73 -18.87
N ALA A 19 -22.08 -39.55 -18.69
CA ALA A 19 -23.10 -40.19 -19.49
C ALA A 19 -23.56 -39.24 -20.61
N LEU A 20 -23.66 -39.74 -21.85
CA LEU A 20 -24.25 -38.99 -22.96
C LEU A 20 -25.78 -39.02 -22.83
N THR A 21 -26.41 -37.89 -22.55
CA THR A 21 -27.87 -37.77 -22.33
C THR A 21 -28.60 -37.07 -23.47
N GLY A 22 -27.87 -36.52 -24.45
CA GLY A 22 -28.44 -35.84 -25.61
C GLY A 22 -27.50 -35.84 -26.82
N ARG A 23 -27.84 -35.06 -27.86
CA ARG A 23 -27.03 -34.99 -29.10
C ARG A 23 -25.61 -34.46 -28.89
N ASN A 24 -25.39 -33.62 -27.87
CA ASN A 24 -24.08 -33.11 -27.47
C ASN A 24 -24.10 -32.69 -26.00
N THR A 25 -24.74 -33.50 -25.17
CA THR A 25 -24.98 -33.18 -23.75
C THR A 25 -24.48 -34.36 -22.93
N TYR A 26 -23.56 -34.05 -22.02
CA TYR A 26 -22.93 -35.01 -21.13
C TYR A 26 -23.31 -34.66 -19.70
N GLU A 27 -23.67 -35.65 -18.90
CA GLU A 27 -24.13 -35.48 -17.54
C GLU A 27 -23.40 -36.44 -16.60
N THR A 28 -23.18 -36.00 -15.37
CA THR A 28 -22.62 -36.81 -14.29
C THR A 28 -23.20 -36.36 -12.97
N SER A 29 -23.21 -37.24 -11.97
CA SER A 29 -23.68 -36.93 -10.63
C SER A 29 -22.55 -37.20 -9.64
N VAL A 30 -22.27 -36.20 -8.82
CA VAL A 30 -21.25 -36.27 -7.78
C VAL A 30 -21.90 -36.04 -6.43
N ASN A 31 -21.52 -36.85 -5.45
CA ASN A 31 -21.92 -36.65 -4.06
C ASN A 31 -20.66 -36.29 -3.26
N PRO A 32 -20.41 -34.99 -3.00
CA PRO A 32 -19.20 -34.57 -2.31
C PRO A 32 -19.23 -35.07 -0.86
N VAL A 33 -18.23 -35.86 -0.49
CA VAL A 33 -18.12 -36.43 0.87
C VAL A 33 -17.59 -35.39 1.86
N ASN A 34 -16.78 -34.45 1.39
CA ASN A 34 -16.14 -33.43 2.22
C ASN A 34 -16.80 -32.07 2.04
N ILE A 35 -17.04 -31.39 3.15
CA ILE A 35 -17.44 -29.98 3.18
C ILE A 35 -16.30 -29.07 2.74
N GLY A 36 -16.61 -27.91 2.19
CA GLY A 36 -15.62 -26.92 1.74
C GLY A 36 -15.54 -26.77 0.22
N ILE A 37 -14.43 -26.22 -0.27
CA ILE A 37 -14.23 -25.93 -1.70
C ILE A 37 -13.68 -27.18 -2.39
N ASN A 38 -14.41 -27.65 -3.41
CA ASN A 38 -14.01 -28.73 -4.31
C ASN A 38 -13.71 -28.15 -5.69
N ASP A 39 -12.72 -28.67 -6.39
CA ASP A 39 -12.37 -28.24 -7.74
C ASP A 39 -13.07 -29.10 -8.78
N ILE A 40 -13.77 -28.49 -9.74
CA ILE A 40 -14.38 -29.16 -10.90
C ILE A 40 -13.70 -28.64 -12.16
N SER A 41 -12.68 -29.36 -12.64
CA SER A 41 -11.87 -28.98 -13.81
C SER A 41 -11.42 -27.50 -13.79
N GLY A 42 -10.98 -27.01 -12.63
CA GLY A 42 -10.56 -25.63 -12.43
C GLY A 42 -11.67 -24.67 -11.98
N TYR A 43 -12.93 -25.13 -11.88
CA TYR A 43 -14.03 -24.34 -11.35
C TYR A 43 -14.30 -24.68 -9.87
N PRO A 44 -14.19 -23.71 -8.94
CA PRO A 44 -14.41 -23.98 -7.52
C PRO A 44 -15.91 -24.14 -7.20
N LEU A 45 -16.26 -25.26 -6.59
CA LEU A 45 -17.58 -25.57 -6.03
C LEU A 45 -17.53 -25.58 -4.51
N ALA A 46 -18.26 -24.67 -3.86
CA ALA A 46 -18.39 -24.65 -2.41
C ALA A 46 -19.53 -25.60 -1.95
N VAL A 47 -19.18 -26.63 -1.19
CA VAL A 47 -20.12 -27.60 -0.61
C VAL A 47 -20.38 -27.23 0.84
N ASN A 48 -21.65 -27.22 1.23
CA ASN A 48 -22.11 -26.81 2.57
C ASN A 48 -21.72 -25.36 2.95
N TYR A 49 -21.88 -24.46 1.99
CA TYR A 49 -21.72 -23.03 2.21
C TYR A 49 -22.95 -22.46 2.93
N ALA A 50 -22.74 -21.64 3.97
CA ALA A 50 -23.86 -21.03 4.70
C ALA A 50 -24.66 -20.13 3.76
N LEU A 51 -26.00 -20.29 3.77
CA LEU A 51 -26.88 -19.58 2.85
C LEU A 51 -26.75 -18.05 2.97
N GLU A 52 -26.46 -17.57 4.18
CA GLU A 52 -26.23 -16.17 4.52
C GLU A 52 -25.12 -15.54 3.67
N TYR A 53 -24.12 -16.32 3.26
CA TYR A 53 -23.00 -15.81 2.49
C TYR A 53 -23.25 -15.81 0.97
N ARG A 54 -24.32 -16.46 0.49
CA ARG A 54 -24.64 -16.56 -0.94
C ARG A 54 -24.79 -15.19 -1.60
N ASP A 55 -25.39 -14.25 -0.89
CA ASP A 55 -25.78 -12.94 -1.42
C ASP A 55 -24.75 -11.84 -1.08
N VAL A 56 -23.68 -12.18 -0.35
CA VAL A 56 -22.62 -11.24 0.07
C VAL A 56 -21.63 -10.97 -1.07
N GLY A 57 -21.46 -11.96 -1.98
CA GLY A 57 -20.54 -11.86 -3.11
C GLY A 57 -19.06 -11.74 -2.69
N LEU A 58 -18.17 -11.49 -3.66
CA LEU A 58 -16.76 -11.23 -3.36
C LEU A 58 -16.57 -9.79 -2.89
N ASN A 59 -15.92 -9.59 -1.75
CA ASN A 59 -15.48 -8.25 -1.35
C ASN A 59 -14.40 -7.77 -2.34
N LYS A 60 -14.66 -6.65 -3.02
CA LYS A 60 -13.72 -6.06 -4.00
C LYS A 60 -12.42 -5.57 -3.37
N ASP A 61 -12.44 -5.30 -2.06
CA ASP A 61 -11.26 -4.88 -1.30
C ASP A 61 -10.30 -6.05 -1.04
N ILE A 62 -10.73 -7.30 -1.23
CA ILE A 62 -9.88 -8.48 -1.06
C ILE A 62 -8.82 -8.56 -2.15
N GLU A 63 -9.14 -8.24 -3.40
CA GLU A 63 -8.18 -8.27 -4.51
C GLU A 63 -6.92 -7.42 -4.27
N PRO A 64 -7.04 -6.12 -3.93
CA PRO A 64 -5.87 -5.28 -3.64
C PRO A 64 -5.12 -5.75 -2.39
N LEU A 65 -5.81 -6.31 -1.38
CA LEU A 65 -5.17 -6.87 -0.19
C LEU A 65 -4.37 -8.14 -0.50
N ILE A 66 -4.88 -9.03 -1.36
CA ILE A 66 -4.17 -10.22 -1.86
C ILE A 66 -2.94 -9.78 -2.66
N ALA A 67 -3.10 -8.79 -3.55
CA ALA A 67 -1.98 -8.25 -4.32
C ALA A 67 -0.90 -7.62 -3.42
N ALA A 68 -1.29 -6.82 -2.42
CA ALA A 68 -0.39 -6.19 -1.46
C ALA A 68 0.36 -7.21 -0.58
N THR A 69 -0.27 -8.35 -0.28
CA THR A 69 0.34 -9.43 0.50
C THR A 69 1.11 -10.45 -0.35
N GLY A 70 1.15 -10.26 -1.67
CA GLY A 70 1.88 -11.13 -2.61
C GLY A 70 1.17 -12.45 -2.92
N GLY A 71 -0.13 -12.57 -2.63
CA GLY A 71 -0.99 -13.66 -3.10
C GLY A 71 -0.61 -15.07 -2.67
N LYS A 72 0.14 -15.23 -1.57
CA LYS A 72 0.57 -16.55 -1.10
C LYS A 72 -0.61 -17.35 -0.55
N ILE A 73 -0.86 -18.51 -1.15
CA ILE A 73 -1.80 -19.51 -0.64
C ILE A 73 -1.03 -20.43 0.29
N TYR A 74 -1.45 -20.52 1.56
CA TYR A 74 -0.84 -21.40 2.55
C TYR A 74 -1.66 -22.68 2.69
N THR A 75 -1.02 -23.84 2.65
CA THR A 75 -1.64 -25.08 3.15
C THR A 75 -1.75 -25.03 4.68
N GLU A 76 -2.60 -25.87 5.29
CA GLU A 76 -2.82 -25.85 6.75
C GLU A 76 -1.52 -26.02 7.56
N LYS A 77 -0.58 -26.84 7.06
CA LYS A 77 0.75 -27.03 7.68
C LYS A 77 1.65 -25.81 7.54
N GLU A 78 1.67 -25.19 6.37
CA GLU A 78 2.47 -23.98 6.10
C GLU A 78 1.92 -22.78 6.85
N ALA A 79 0.59 -22.69 7.00
CA ALA A 79 -0.08 -21.65 7.76
C ALA A 79 0.35 -21.66 9.24
N ARG A 80 0.46 -22.84 9.86
CA ARG A 80 0.91 -22.95 11.26
C ARG A 80 2.37 -22.55 11.46
N ALA A 81 3.23 -22.78 10.47
CA ALA A 81 4.68 -22.56 10.60
C ALA A 81 5.12 -21.15 10.17
N SER A 82 4.58 -20.66 9.05
CA SER A 82 5.15 -19.51 8.34
C SER A 82 4.28 -18.26 8.40
N LEU A 83 2.98 -18.41 8.67
CA LEU A 83 2.02 -17.30 8.58
C LEU A 83 2.28 -16.23 9.64
N LEU A 84 2.65 -16.62 10.87
CA LEU A 84 3.04 -15.67 11.91
C LEU A 84 4.36 -14.95 11.58
N LYS A 85 5.30 -15.63 10.94
CA LYS A 85 6.60 -15.06 10.56
C LYS A 85 6.45 -14.09 9.40
N ASP A 86 5.69 -14.47 8.39
CA ASP A 86 5.40 -13.65 7.20
C ASP A 86 4.54 -12.44 7.58
N ALA A 87 3.51 -12.61 8.43
CA ALA A 87 2.71 -11.51 8.95
C ALA A 87 3.56 -10.50 9.75
N ARG A 88 4.52 -11.00 10.54
CA ARG A 88 5.43 -10.14 11.31
C ARG A 88 6.41 -9.38 10.42
N GLN A 89 6.87 -9.97 9.32
CA GLN A 89 7.77 -9.29 8.37
C GLN A 89 7.04 -8.30 7.46
N ASN A 90 5.82 -8.62 7.03
CA ASN A 90 4.99 -7.76 6.18
C ASN A 90 4.21 -6.70 6.96
N SER A 91 4.14 -6.80 8.30
CA SER A 91 3.71 -5.70 9.15
C SER A 91 4.81 -4.63 9.18
N GLN A 92 4.99 -3.93 8.05
CA GLN A 92 5.53 -2.58 8.10
C GLN A 92 4.52 -1.75 8.88
N LYS A 93 4.89 -1.48 10.12
CA LYS A 93 4.18 -0.59 11.03
C LYS A 93 3.98 0.73 10.31
N GLU A 94 2.77 1.01 9.82
CA GLU A 94 2.34 2.38 9.53
C GLU A 94 2.32 3.14 10.85
N SER A 95 3.49 3.57 11.28
CA SER A 95 3.64 4.49 12.40
C SER A 95 3.46 5.87 11.81
N ASN A 96 2.25 6.43 11.99
CA ASN A 96 1.97 7.81 11.67
C ASN A 96 2.70 8.70 12.68
N GLU A 97 4.02 8.84 12.48
CA GLU A 97 4.88 9.59 13.37
C GLU A 97 4.75 11.08 13.00
N PRO A 98 4.31 11.95 13.93
CA PRO A 98 4.13 13.36 13.63
C PRO A 98 5.49 13.97 13.27
N VAL A 99 5.66 14.33 12.00
CA VAL A 99 6.89 14.97 11.52
C VAL A 99 6.97 16.37 12.14
N SER A 100 8.00 16.60 12.96
CA SER A 100 8.15 17.88 13.66
C SER A 100 8.74 18.94 12.71
N LEU A 101 7.98 20.01 12.42
CA LEU A 101 8.46 21.17 11.67
C LEU A 101 9.31 22.15 12.50
N LYS A 102 9.54 21.82 13.78
CA LYS A 102 10.21 22.70 14.76
C LYS A 102 11.57 23.19 14.28
N ILE A 103 12.36 22.32 13.65
CA ILE A 103 13.71 22.66 13.18
C ILE A 103 13.68 23.71 12.07
N TYR A 104 12.71 23.63 11.15
CA TYR A 104 12.57 24.59 10.05
C TYR A 104 12.16 25.96 10.56
N VAL A 105 11.24 26.00 11.54
CA VAL A 105 10.78 27.26 12.16
C VAL A 105 11.91 27.92 12.95
N LEU A 106 12.69 27.15 13.72
CA LEU A 106 13.86 27.66 14.44
C LEU A 106 14.92 28.23 13.50
N LEU A 107 15.18 27.55 12.39
CA LEU A 107 16.16 28.00 11.38
C LEU A 107 15.68 29.29 10.71
N ALA A 108 14.39 29.39 10.35
CA ALA A 108 13.81 30.61 9.80
C ALA A 108 13.91 31.80 10.78
N ALA A 109 13.59 31.58 12.06
CA ALA A 109 13.71 32.60 13.10
C ALA A 109 15.17 33.06 13.30
N LEU A 110 16.11 32.11 13.27
CA LEU A 110 17.55 32.42 13.37
C LEU A 110 18.02 33.31 12.23
N VAL A 111 17.62 33.00 10.99
CA VAL A 111 17.97 33.79 9.81
C VAL A 111 17.41 35.21 9.90
N LEU A 112 16.13 35.35 10.29
CA LEU A 112 15.50 36.66 10.47
C LEU A 112 16.20 37.50 11.54
N TYR A 113 16.54 36.89 12.67
CA TYR A 113 17.27 37.58 13.74
C TYR A 113 18.64 38.07 13.29
N LEU A 114 19.43 37.21 12.63
CA LEU A 114 20.74 37.58 12.12
C LEU A 114 20.67 38.68 11.06
N ALA A 115 19.69 38.59 10.15
CA ALA A 115 19.47 39.61 9.13
C ALA A 115 19.16 40.98 9.76
N GLU A 116 18.35 41.02 10.81
CA GLU A 116 18.02 42.26 11.52
C GLU A 116 19.25 42.85 12.24
N VAL A 117 20.05 42.02 12.91
CA VAL A 117 21.28 42.45 13.58
C VAL A 117 22.29 43.00 12.57
N ILE A 118 22.49 42.30 11.44
CA ILE A 118 23.38 42.76 10.36
C ILE A 118 22.90 44.08 9.78
N ALA A 119 21.60 44.21 9.49
CA ALA A 119 21.02 45.43 8.94
C ALA A 119 21.20 46.62 9.89
N ARG A 120 20.95 46.42 11.20
CA ARG A 120 21.19 47.45 12.24
C ARG A 120 22.67 47.84 12.29
N ARG A 121 23.57 46.86 12.29
CA ARG A 121 25.02 47.09 12.35
C ARG A 121 25.53 47.89 11.14
N ILE A 122 25.06 47.56 9.93
CA ILE A 122 25.42 48.30 8.71
C ILE A 122 24.88 49.73 8.76
N LYS A 123 23.64 49.93 9.23
CA LYS A 123 23.04 51.26 9.34
C LYS A 123 23.78 52.15 10.34
N GLU A 124 24.19 51.59 11.48
CA GLU A 124 25.02 52.29 12.48
C GLU A 124 26.38 52.69 11.90
N MET A 125 27.10 51.75 11.27
CA MET A 125 28.39 52.05 10.65
C MET A 125 28.28 53.13 9.57
N ARG A 126 27.25 53.08 8.71
CA ARG A 126 27.03 54.12 7.68
C ARG A 126 26.73 55.50 8.28
N ARG A 127 25.96 55.58 9.37
CA ARG A 127 25.71 56.85 10.08
C ARG A 127 26.98 57.44 10.65
N LEU A 128 27.86 56.61 11.23
CA LEU A 128 29.14 57.05 11.77
C LEU A 128 30.07 57.57 10.66
N THR A 129 30.08 56.94 9.48
CA THR A 129 30.87 57.40 8.34
C THR A 129 30.34 58.71 7.73
N GLN A 130 29.01 58.91 7.70
CA GLN A 130 28.41 60.18 7.24
C GLN A 130 28.67 61.33 8.22
N ALA A 131 28.54 61.09 9.53
CA ALA A 131 28.83 62.10 10.55
C ALA A 131 30.30 62.56 10.52
N GLN A 132 31.24 61.68 10.21
CA GLN A 132 32.66 62.05 10.02
C GLN A 132 32.93 62.78 8.70
N GLY A 133 32.14 62.53 7.66
CA GLY A 133 32.23 63.22 6.37
C GLY A 133 31.68 64.66 6.43
N GLU A 134 30.61 64.88 7.20
CA GLU A 134 30.04 66.22 7.42
C GLU A 134 30.98 67.11 8.24
N THR A 135 31.58 66.59 9.33
CA THR A 135 32.57 67.35 10.12
C THR A 135 33.85 67.71 9.34
N GLY A 136 34.28 66.87 8.40
CA GLY A 136 35.46 67.14 7.57
C GLY A 136 35.22 68.08 6.38
N THR A 137 33.95 68.36 6.06
CA THR A 137 33.57 69.30 4.98
C THR A 137 33.35 70.70 5.54
N GLU A 138 32.76 70.82 6.74
CA GLU A 138 32.64 72.11 7.45
C GLU A 138 34.00 72.72 7.86
N GLU A 139 34.99 71.90 8.25
CA GLU A 139 36.35 72.40 8.54
C GLU A 139 37.10 72.90 7.29
N LYS A 140 36.73 72.46 6.08
CA LYS A 140 37.38 72.90 4.83
C LYS A 140 36.75 74.14 4.20
N GLU A 141 35.49 74.46 4.52
CA GLU A 141 34.84 75.70 4.09
C GLU A 141 35.11 76.86 5.05
N ALA A 142 35.64 76.59 6.24
CA ALA A 142 35.98 77.58 7.26
C ALA A 142 37.46 78.04 7.27
N ALA A 143 38.27 77.62 6.31
CA ALA A 143 39.72 77.93 6.20
C ALA A 143 40.05 78.77 4.96
#